data_AF-A0A5C8SMI6-F1
#
_entry.id   AF-A0A5C8SMI6-F1
#
_cell.length_a   1.000
_cell.length_b   1.000
_cell.length_c   1.000
_cell.angle_alpha   90.00
_cell.angle_beta   90.00
_cell.angle_gamma   90.00
#
_symmetry.space_group_name_H-M   'P 1'
#
loop_
_entity.id
_entity.type
_entity.pdbx_description
1 polymer ?
#
loop_
_entity_poly.entity_id
_entity_poly.type
_entity_poly.pdbx_seq_one_letter_code
_entity_poly.pdbx_strand_id
1 'polypeptide(L)'
;MAKWPYGTPEWKALRASKLKASPICEPCQRRGRVVAANTVDHRISITNGGPAFPLLSGLMSMCPACHNAKTRAVDRPGGSGVAFPGCDASGLPVDPSHPFFGGPAKGYTPSKDKALGAGDRLGSSPRTKFRGGR
;
A
#
# COMPACT_ATOMS: atom_id res chain seq x y z
N MET A 1 4.73 16.45 12.51
CA MET A 1 3.50 16.43 11.66
C MET A 1 3.72 17.37 10.50
N ALA A 2 3.47 16.94 9.26
CA ALA A 2 3.56 17.83 8.11
C ALA A 2 2.43 18.88 8.20
N LYS A 3 2.79 20.09 8.62
CA LYS A 3 1.88 21.25 8.82
C LYS A 3 1.19 21.67 7.52
N TRP A 4 1.82 21.37 6.39
CA TRP A 4 1.38 21.71 5.05
C TRP A 4 1.38 20.43 4.20
N PRO A 5 0.39 20.19 3.32
CA PRO A 5 -0.79 21.00 2.98
C PRO A 5 -2.06 20.65 3.78
N TYR A 6 -2.00 19.66 4.68
CA TYR A 6 -3.20 19.04 5.27
C TYR A 6 -4.07 19.98 6.14
N GLY A 7 -3.52 21.10 6.61
CA GLY A 7 -4.25 22.09 7.39
C GLY A 7 -4.99 23.15 6.57
N THR A 8 -4.71 23.26 5.27
CA THR A 8 -5.18 24.40 4.47
C THR A 8 -6.65 24.27 4.06
N PRO A 9 -7.37 25.39 3.81
CA PRO A 9 -8.74 25.36 3.33
C PRO A 9 -8.90 24.61 2.00
N GLU A 10 -7.92 24.73 1.11
CA GLU A 10 -7.89 24.06 -0.19
C GLU A 10 -7.88 22.55 -0.01
N TRP A 11 -7.05 22.02 0.91
CA TRP A 11 -7.04 20.59 1.21
C TRP A 11 -8.36 20.13 1.83
N LYS A 12 -8.94 20.90 2.75
CA LYS A 12 -10.24 20.57 3.37
C LYS A 12 -11.34 20.48 2.32
N ALA A 13 -11.39 21.43 1.39
CA ALA A 13 -12.36 21.43 0.28
C ALA A 13 -12.14 20.24 -0.66
N LEU A 14 -10.88 19.99 -1.06
CA LEU A 14 -10.53 18.87 -1.92
C LEU A 14 -10.87 17.52 -1.30
N ARG A 15 -10.56 17.34 0.00
CA ARG A 15 -10.93 16.16 0.79
C ARG A 15 -12.45 15.96 0.82
N ALA A 16 -13.23 17.01 1.06
CA ALA A 16 -14.68 16.92 1.08
C ALA A 16 -15.24 16.51 -0.28
N SER A 17 -14.75 17.12 -1.37
CA SER A 17 -15.13 16.77 -2.74
C SER A 17 -14.82 15.31 -3.07
N LYS A 18 -13.64 14.82 -2.68
CA LYS A 18 -13.25 13.41 -2.90
C LYS A 18 -14.14 12.44 -2.12
N LEU A 19 -14.44 12.71 -0.85
CA LEU A 19 -15.34 11.85 -0.06
C LEU A 19 -16.78 11.88 -0.56
N LYS A 20 -17.25 13.02 -1.08
CA LYS A 20 -18.58 13.12 -1.71
C LYS A 20 -18.65 12.30 -3.01
N ALA A 21 -17.61 12.35 -3.83
CA ALA A 21 -17.54 11.61 -5.09
C ALA A 21 -17.28 10.11 -4.90
N SER A 22 -16.52 9.74 -3.87
CA SER A 22 -16.12 8.36 -3.58
C SER A 22 -16.23 8.11 -2.06
N PRO A 23 -17.44 7.80 -1.55
CA PRO A 23 -17.69 7.65 -0.12
C PRO A 23 -17.21 6.30 0.45
N ILE A 24 -16.76 5.39 -0.40
CA ILE A 24 -16.29 4.05 -0.04
C ILE A 24 -14.77 3.94 -0.13
N CYS A 25 -14.20 3.08 0.69
CA CYS A 25 -12.78 2.75 0.70
C CYS A 25 -12.42 1.97 -0.57
N GLU A 26 -11.65 2.59 -1.47
CA GLU A 26 -11.30 2.00 -2.77
C GLU A 26 -10.54 0.67 -2.64
N PRO A 27 -9.54 0.51 -1.75
CA PRO A 27 -8.91 -0.80 -1.54
C PRO A 27 -9.87 -1.88 -1.01
N CYS A 28 -10.81 -1.51 -0.13
CA CYS A 28 -11.81 -2.46 0.35
C CYS A 28 -12.77 -2.86 -0.77
N GLN A 29 -13.21 -1.90 -1.60
CA GLN A 29 -14.07 -2.17 -2.73
C GLN A 29 -13.44 -3.18 -3.69
N ARG A 30 -12.14 -3.04 -3.99
CA ARG A 30 -11.39 -4.01 -4.81
C ARG A 30 -11.36 -5.41 -4.21
N ARG A 31 -11.40 -5.54 -2.88
CA ARG A 31 -11.54 -6.82 -2.15
C ARG A 31 -12.98 -7.34 -2.09
N GLY A 32 -13.93 -6.69 -2.77
CA GLY A 32 -15.35 -7.01 -2.68
C GLY A 32 -16.00 -6.60 -1.35
N ARG A 33 -15.40 -5.68 -0.59
CA ARG A 33 -15.93 -5.20 0.70
C ARG A 33 -16.44 -3.76 0.59
N VAL A 34 -17.64 -3.51 1.08
CA VAL A 34 -18.21 -2.16 1.17
C VAL A 34 -17.87 -1.59 2.54
N VAL A 35 -16.91 -0.67 2.61
CA VAL A 35 -16.48 -0.01 3.84
C VAL A 35 -16.46 1.50 3.61
N ALA A 36 -17.07 2.27 4.51
CA ALA A 36 -17.06 3.72 4.44
C ALA A 36 -15.63 4.29 4.50
N ALA A 37 -15.33 5.23 3.61
CA ALA A 37 -14.10 6.01 3.68
C ALA A 37 -14.27 7.19 4.61
N ASN A 38 -13.28 7.43 5.47
CA ASN A 38 -13.21 8.61 6.33
C ASN A 38 -11.90 9.38 6.17
N THR A 39 -10.94 8.81 5.44
CA THR A 39 -9.64 9.40 5.15
C THR A 39 -9.46 9.50 3.65
N VAL A 40 -8.79 10.56 3.23
CA VAL A 40 -8.39 10.77 1.83
C VAL A 40 -6.87 10.86 1.85
N ASP A 41 -6.27 10.08 0.98
CA ASP A 41 -4.82 9.95 0.88
C ASP A 41 -4.37 10.23 -0.55
N HIS A 42 -3.16 10.74 -0.71
CA HIS A 42 -2.55 10.90 -2.02
C HIS A 42 -2.14 9.52 -2.55
N ARG A 43 -2.45 9.23 -3.82
CA ARG A 43 -1.98 7.99 -4.47
C ARG A 43 -0.46 7.92 -4.49
N ILE A 44 0.17 9.04 -4.82
CA ILE A 44 1.61 9.27 -4.66
C ILE A 44 1.75 10.30 -3.54
N SER A 45 2.31 9.91 -2.40
CA SER A 45 2.48 10.81 -1.28
C SER A 45 3.38 12.00 -1.64
N ILE A 46 3.14 13.12 -0.96
CA ILE A 46 3.92 14.36 -1.16
C ILE A 46 5.41 14.12 -0.87
N THR A 47 5.72 13.31 0.14
CA THR A 47 7.10 12.89 0.47
C THR A 47 7.76 12.12 -0.67
N ASN A 48 6.98 11.39 -1.47
CA ASN A 48 7.42 10.66 -2.65
C ASN A 48 7.30 11.49 -3.95
N GLY A 49 7.18 12.82 -3.85
CA GLY A 49 7.14 13.73 -5.00
C GLY A 49 5.75 13.96 -5.61
N GLY A 50 4.67 13.51 -4.96
CA GLY A 50 3.32 13.80 -5.40
C GLY A 50 2.95 15.29 -5.24
N PRO A 51 2.03 15.82 -6.08
CA PRO A 51 1.55 17.19 -5.94
C PRO A 51 0.74 17.36 -4.64
N ALA A 52 0.80 18.54 -4.04
CA ALA A 52 0.06 18.84 -2.82
C ALA A 52 -1.48 18.84 -3.03
N PHE A 53 -1.92 19.37 -4.18
CA PHE A 53 -3.33 19.50 -4.56
C PHE A 53 -3.60 18.88 -5.94
N PRO A 54 -3.61 17.54 -6.07
CA PRO A 54 -3.93 16.89 -7.33
C PRO A 54 -5.42 16.99 -7.68
N LEU A 55 -5.75 16.60 -8.92
CA LEU A 55 -7.11 16.23 -9.30
C LEU A 55 -7.63 15.07 -8.44
N LEU A 56 -8.96 14.88 -8.39
CA LEU A 56 -9.60 13.80 -7.61
C LEU A 56 -9.10 12.39 -7.96
N SER A 57 -8.59 12.19 -9.18
CA SER A 57 -7.98 10.94 -9.64
C SER A 57 -6.63 10.66 -8.96
N GLY A 58 -5.88 11.69 -8.56
CA GLY A 58 -4.63 11.57 -7.81
C GLY A 58 -4.84 11.31 -6.31
N LEU A 59 -6.10 11.29 -5.85
CA LEU A 59 -6.49 10.99 -4.49
C LEU A 59 -7.20 9.64 -4.40
N MET A 60 -7.16 9.06 -3.21
CA MET A 60 -7.78 7.79 -2.88
C MET A 60 -8.61 7.91 -1.61
N SER A 61 -9.87 7.50 -1.68
CA SER A 61 -10.75 7.39 -0.51
C SER A 61 -10.47 6.08 0.23
N MET A 62 -10.20 6.15 1.55
CA MET A 62 -9.75 5.02 2.34
C MET A 62 -10.38 4.96 3.73
N CYS A 63 -10.49 3.76 4.28
CA CYS A 63 -10.70 3.55 5.71
C CYS A 63 -9.37 3.62 6.48
N PRO A 64 -9.38 3.87 7.80
CA PRO A 64 -8.15 4.07 8.58
C PRO A 64 -7.21 2.86 8.52
N ALA A 65 -7.77 1.65 8.49
CA ALA A 65 -6.97 0.42 8.41
C ALA A 65 -6.18 0.32 7.10
N CYS A 66 -6.81 0.63 5.96
CA CYS A 66 -6.12 0.59 4.67
C CYS A 66 -5.14 1.76 4.53
N HIS A 67 -5.49 2.94 5.05
CA HIS A 67 -4.60 4.09 5.08
C HIS A 67 -3.30 3.76 5.84
N ASN A 68 -3.42 3.24 7.07
CA ASN A 68 -2.26 2.87 7.88
C ASN A 68 -1.39 1.78 7.22
N ALA A 69 -2.02 0.82 6.52
CA ALA A 69 -1.31 -0.20 5.77
C ALA A 69 -0.46 0.41 4.63
N LYS A 70 -1.05 1.30 3.81
CA LYS A 70 -0.32 2.03 2.77
C LYS A 70 0.82 2.86 3.35
N THR A 71 0.57 3.64 4.40
CA THR A 71 1.60 4.47 5.02
C THR A 71 2.77 3.62 5.52
N ARG A 72 2.48 2.47 6.15
CA ARG A 72 3.51 1.54 6.63
C ARG A 72 4.25 0.84 5.49
N ALA A 73 3.62 0.56 4.37
CA ALA A 73 4.27 -0.15 3.27
C ALA A 73 5.07 0.79 2.36
N VAL A 74 4.51 1.97 2.05
CA VAL A 74 4.96 2.81 0.91
C VAL A 74 5.41 4.20 1.35
N ASP A 75 4.68 4.88 2.23
CA ASP A 75 4.93 6.32 2.47
C ASP A 75 6.01 6.59 3.53
N ARG A 76 6.28 5.63 4.42
CA ARG A 76 7.36 5.78 5.41
C ARG A 76 8.73 5.43 4.81
N PRO A 77 9.81 6.15 5.20
CA PRO A 77 11.18 5.70 4.91
C PRO A 77 11.42 4.28 5.44
N GLY A 78 12.04 3.42 4.63
CA GLY A 78 12.21 2.00 4.97
C GLY A 78 10.89 1.21 5.01
N GLY A 79 9.84 1.73 4.37
CA GLY A 79 8.62 1.01 4.05
C GLY A 79 8.94 -0.32 3.36
N SER A 80 8.20 -1.36 3.74
CA SER A 80 8.42 -2.71 3.23
C SER A 80 7.11 -3.50 3.25
N GLY A 81 6.92 -4.35 2.24
CA GLY A 81 5.74 -5.19 2.07
C GLY A 81 4.70 -4.60 1.11
N VAL A 82 3.55 -5.28 1.03
CA VAL A 82 2.43 -4.93 0.15
C VAL A 82 1.56 -3.86 0.79
N ALA A 83 1.17 -2.84 0.02
CA ALA A 83 0.34 -1.74 0.50
C ALA A 83 -1.08 -2.21 0.83
N PHE A 84 -1.61 -3.07 -0.04
CA PHE A 84 -2.96 -3.60 0.06
C PHE A 84 -2.92 -5.13 0.08
N PRO A 85 -2.82 -5.76 1.27
CA PRO A 85 -2.85 -7.21 1.36
C PRO A 85 -4.21 -7.78 0.90
N GLY A 86 -4.21 -9.02 0.43
CA GLY A 86 -5.41 -9.75 0.01
C GLY A 86 -5.64 -9.79 -1.50
N CYS A 87 -6.69 -10.51 -1.89
CA CYS A 87 -7.07 -10.76 -3.28
C CYS A 87 -8.45 -10.16 -3.60
N ASP A 88 -8.68 -9.90 -4.88
CA ASP A 88 -9.99 -9.53 -5.41
C ASP A 88 -10.87 -10.77 -5.69
N ALA A 89 -12.05 -10.55 -6.27
CA ALA A 89 -12.99 -11.62 -6.62
C ALA A 89 -12.47 -12.60 -7.68
N SER A 90 -11.46 -12.21 -8.46
CA SER A 90 -10.80 -13.10 -9.44
C SER A 90 -9.67 -13.93 -8.81
N GLY A 91 -9.39 -13.72 -7.51
CA GLY A 91 -8.28 -14.37 -6.82
C GLY A 91 -6.93 -13.70 -7.04
N LEU A 92 -6.91 -12.56 -7.74
CA LEU A 92 -5.70 -11.80 -8.02
C LEU A 92 -5.37 -10.81 -6.89
N PRO A 93 -4.09 -10.55 -6.58
CA PRO A 93 -3.72 -9.57 -5.56
C PRO A 93 -4.28 -8.17 -5.83
N VAL A 94 -4.78 -7.50 -4.78
CA VAL A 94 -5.39 -6.16 -4.92
C VAL A 94 -4.36 -5.06 -5.16
N ASP A 95 -3.14 -5.24 -4.65
CA ASP A 95 -2.04 -4.31 -4.86
C ASP A 95 -1.47 -4.48 -6.29
N PRO A 96 -1.55 -3.44 -7.15
CA PRO A 96 -0.98 -3.54 -8.51
C PRO A 96 0.53 -3.77 -8.50
N SER A 97 1.22 -3.31 -7.45
CA SER A 97 2.67 -3.47 -7.30
C SER A 97 3.05 -4.78 -6.58
N HIS A 98 2.11 -5.73 -6.48
CA HIS A 98 2.36 -7.01 -5.85
C HIS A 98 3.43 -7.81 -6.62
N PRO A 99 4.34 -8.56 -5.94
CA PRO A 99 5.37 -9.37 -6.61
C PRO A 99 4.82 -10.41 -7.61
N PHE A 100 3.56 -10.82 -7.43
CA PHE A 100 2.84 -11.70 -8.36
C PHE A 100 2.77 -11.11 -9.78
N PHE A 101 2.67 -9.78 -9.91
CA PHE A 101 2.66 -9.08 -11.20
C PHE A 101 4.04 -8.59 -11.64
N GLY A 102 5.12 -9.09 -11.03
CA GLY A 102 6.48 -8.60 -11.29
C GLY A 102 6.83 -7.32 -10.52
N GLY A 103 6.02 -6.91 -9.54
CA GLY A 103 6.33 -5.82 -8.63
C GLY A 103 7.56 -6.11 -7.74
N PRO A 104 8.12 -5.09 -7.07
CA PRO A 104 9.33 -5.26 -6.28
C PRO A 104 9.12 -6.24 -5.11
N ALA A 105 9.88 -7.33 -5.07
CA ALA A 105 9.85 -8.33 -3.98
C ALA A 105 10.40 -7.80 -2.64
N LYS A 106 10.97 -6.59 -2.62
CA LYS A 106 11.64 -6.02 -1.45
C LYS A 106 10.65 -5.83 -0.30
N GLY A 107 10.81 -6.63 0.75
CA GLY A 107 9.96 -6.55 1.94
C GLY A 107 8.68 -7.38 1.88
N TYR A 108 8.44 -8.11 0.79
CA TYR A 108 7.38 -9.11 0.75
C TYR A 108 7.77 -10.29 1.63
N THR A 109 7.02 -10.49 2.71
CA THR A 109 7.04 -11.73 3.48
C THR A 109 5.67 -12.38 3.25
N PRO A 110 5.61 -13.50 2.50
CA PRO A 110 4.34 -14.13 2.12
C PRO A 110 3.51 -14.54 3.33
N SER A 111 4.14 -14.74 4.49
CA SER A 111 3.47 -15.11 5.72
C SER A 111 4.23 -14.65 6.97
N LYS A 112 3.49 -14.48 8.08
CA LYS A 112 4.05 -14.41 9.43
C LYS A 112 4.38 -15.79 10.00
N ASP A 113 4.19 -16.85 9.21
CA ASP A 113 4.55 -18.21 9.60
C ASP A 113 6.02 -18.25 9.97
N LYS A 114 6.27 -18.47 11.27
CA LYS A 114 7.63 -18.57 11.81
C LYS A 114 8.40 -19.77 11.22
N ALA A 115 7.69 -20.70 10.58
CA ALA A 115 8.25 -21.83 9.87
C ALA A 115 8.95 -21.43 8.56
N LEU A 116 8.59 -20.29 7.95
CA LEU A 116 9.21 -19.80 6.73
C LEU A 116 10.37 -18.85 7.09
N GLY A 117 11.58 -19.26 6.78
CA GLY A 117 12.81 -18.53 7.05
C GLY A 117 13.13 -17.49 5.98
N ALA A 118 14.26 -16.80 6.17
CA ALA A 118 14.74 -15.84 5.18
C ALA A 118 15.12 -16.49 3.83
N GLY A 119 15.42 -17.79 3.82
CA GLY A 119 15.79 -18.55 2.61
C GLY A 119 14.60 -18.98 1.75
N ASP A 120 13.39 -18.98 2.31
CA ASP A 120 12.16 -19.41 1.62
C ASP A 120 11.49 -18.23 0.89
N ARG A 121 12.10 -17.04 0.92
CA ARG A 121 11.56 -15.82 0.30
C ARG A 121 11.91 -15.79 -1.18
N LEU A 122 10.97 -15.36 -2.03
CA LEU A 122 11.22 -15.11 -3.44
C LEU A 122 12.45 -14.19 -3.62
N GLY A 123 13.43 -14.61 -4.43
CA GLY A 123 14.69 -13.87 -4.66
C GLY A 123 15.81 -14.18 -3.66
N SER A 124 15.59 -15.10 -2.71
CA SER A 124 16.67 -15.60 -1.84
C SER A 124 17.53 -16.57 -2.64
N SER A 125 18.81 -16.25 -2.80
CA SER A 125 19.75 -17.23 -3.35
C SER A 125 19.89 -18.38 -2.35
N PRO A 126 19.66 -19.65 -2.73
CA PRO A 126 19.88 -20.76 -1.82
C PRO A 126 21.33 -20.72 -1.36
N ARG A 127 21.57 -20.67 -0.05
CA ARG A 127 22.92 -20.93 0.48
C ARG A 127 23.20 -22.41 0.23
N THR A 128 23.76 -22.74 -0.93
CA THR A 128 24.34 -24.05 -1.17
C THR A 128 25.49 -24.21 -0.19
N LYS A 129 25.22 -24.80 0.98
CA LYS A 129 26.25 -25.30 1.88
C LYS A 129 26.83 -26.59 1.28
N PHE A 130 27.37 -26.52 0.05
CA PHE A 130 28.31 -27.54 -0.38
C PHE A 130 29.64 -27.21 0.31
N ARG A 131 29.76 -27.65 1.57
CA ARG A 131 31.08 -27.76 2.20
C ARG A 131 31.79 -28.86 1.43
N GLY A 132 32.65 -28.48 0.49
CA GLY A 132 33.60 -29.38 -0.14
C GLY A 132 34.37 -30.11 0.95
N GLY A 133 34.07 -31.41 1.10
CA GLY A 133 34.91 -32.33 1.85
C GLY A 133 36.26 -32.43 1.13
N ARG A 134 37.31 -32.42 1.94
CA ARG A 134 38.71 -32.58 1.53
C ARG A 134 38.94 -33.89 0.78
#